data_AF-A0A657AGR3-F1
#
_entry.id   AF-A0A657AGR3-F1
#
_cell.length_a   1.000
_cell.length_b   1.000
_cell.length_c   1.000
_cell.angle_alpha   90.00
_cell.angle_beta   90.00
_cell.angle_gamma   90.00
#
_symmetry.space_group_name_H-M   'P 1'
#
loop_
_entity.id
_entity.type
_entity.pdbx_description
1 polymer ?
#
loop_
_entity_poly.entity_id
_entity_poly.type
_entity_poly.pdbx_seq_one_letter_code
_entity_poly.pdbx_strand_id
1 'polypeptide(L)'
;MWYNQFETDIEELKEALLRFDEPHKKLHGLAETLLNLNQTDHDEAMKILNTERQTTLSELIHLFHLTKERALSSIRPIILFVERTGGKVTALRLDNINDIVTFNKKVFCRDDSADGIMRSKNDDFVVEGFLRDGNEAPLMLINCQPESKSESNQVA
;
A
#
# COMPACT_ATOMS: atom_id res chain seq x y z
N MET A 1 3.39 15.74 16.50
CA MET A 1 2.15 15.00 16.20
C MET A 1 2.31 14.34 14.84
N TRP A 2 1.78 13.12 14.69
CA TRP A 2 2.04 12.25 13.53
C TRP A 2 1.72 12.92 12.18
N TYR A 3 0.66 13.74 12.10
CA TYR A 3 0.23 14.37 10.85
C TYR A 3 1.24 15.39 10.29
N ASN A 4 2.09 15.98 11.15
CA ASN A 4 3.14 16.93 10.72
C ASN A 4 4.36 16.25 10.10
N GLN A 5 4.49 14.93 10.26
CA GLN A 5 5.64 14.14 9.78
C GLN A 5 5.25 13.20 8.65
N PHE A 6 3.95 13.13 8.31
CA PHE A 6 3.46 12.22 7.30
C PHE A 6 3.60 12.87 5.91
N GLU A 7 4.35 12.20 5.04
CA GLU A 7 4.53 12.58 3.64
C GLU A 7 3.84 11.55 2.74
N THR A 8 3.23 12.04 1.66
CA THR A 8 2.54 11.20 0.69
C THR A 8 2.64 11.84 -0.68
N ASP A 9 2.86 11.04 -1.72
CA ASP A 9 2.86 11.51 -3.10
C ASP A 9 1.45 11.51 -3.73
N ILE A 10 0.46 10.94 -3.02
CA ILE A 10 -0.92 10.88 -3.48
C ILE A 10 -1.57 12.26 -3.26
N GLU A 11 -1.81 12.99 -4.35
CA GLU A 11 -2.34 14.36 -4.32
C GLU A 11 -3.66 14.48 -3.55
N GLU A 12 -4.56 13.51 -3.72
CA GLU A 12 -5.86 13.45 -3.05
C GLU A 12 -5.73 13.32 -1.53
N LEU A 13 -4.64 12.68 -1.08
CA LEU A 13 -4.32 12.49 0.32
C LEU A 13 -3.67 13.75 0.90
N LYS A 14 -2.82 14.45 0.12
CA LYS A 14 -2.27 15.77 0.50
C LYS A 14 -3.37 16.79 0.73
N GLU A 15 -4.33 16.90 -0.19
CA GLU A 15 -5.46 17.81 -0.05
C GLU A 15 -6.28 17.49 1.21
N ALA A 16 -6.51 16.21 1.48
CA ALA A 16 -7.20 15.79 2.69
C ALA A 16 -6.43 16.19 3.95
N LEU A 17 -5.10 15.98 4.00
CA LEU A 17 -4.23 16.36 5.12
C LEU A 17 -4.27 17.86 5.43
N LEU A 18 -4.30 18.71 4.40
CA LEU A 18 -4.43 20.16 4.59
C LEU A 18 -5.72 20.54 5.34
N ARG A 19 -6.81 19.80 5.12
CA ARG A 19 -8.10 20.05 5.78
C ARG A 19 -8.14 19.60 7.25
N PHE A 20 -7.20 18.77 7.71
CA PHE A 20 -7.11 18.41 9.14
C PHE A 20 -6.49 19.52 9.98
N ASP A 21 -5.63 20.36 9.40
CA ASP A 21 -4.76 21.25 10.18
C ASP A 21 -5.57 22.25 11.02
N GLU A 22 -6.56 22.90 10.43
CA GLU A 22 -7.42 23.87 11.10
C GLU A 22 -8.24 23.25 12.26
N PRO A 23 -9.09 22.23 12.05
CA PRO A 23 -9.91 21.65 13.13
C PRO A 23 -9.04 21.00 14.22
N HIS A 24 -7.90 20.43 13.85
CA HIS A 24 -6.97 19.84 14.81
C HIS A 24 -6.31 20.90 15.71
N LYS A 25 -5.79 21.99 15.12
CA LYS A 25 -5.23 23.13 15.90
C LYS A 25 -6.29 23.75 16.80
N LYS A 26 -7.52 23.93 16.30
CA LYS A 26 -8.63 24.45 17.08
C LYS A 26 -8.92 23.59 18.31
N LEU A 27 -8.99 22.27 18.15
CA LEU A 27 -9.27 21.34 19.25
C LEU A 27 -8.15 21.30 20.29
N HIS A 28 -6.88 21.37 19.85
CA HIS A 28 -5.74 21.45 20.75
C HIS A 28 -5.66 22.78 21.52
N GLY A 29 -5.96 23.92 20.86
CA GLY A 29 -6.02 25.22 21.53
C GLY A 29 -7.20 25.35 22.51
N LEU A 30 -8.29 24.61 22.26
CA LEU A 30 -9.46 24.60 23.13
C LEU A 30 -9.16 24.05 24.52
N ALA A 31 -8.27 23.05 24.63
CA ALA A 31 -7.99 22.38 25.90
C ALA A 31 -7.46 23.35 26.98
N GLU A 32 -6.51 24.22 26.62
CA GLU A 32 -5.96 25.22 27.55
C GLU A 32 -7.00 26.28 27.94
N THR A 33 -7.83 26.68 26.97
CA THR A 33 -8.91 27.65 27.18
C THR A 33 -9.96 27.11 28.15
N LEU A 34 -10.36 25.85 27.96
CA LEU A 34 -11.34 25.17 28.82
C LEU A 34 -10.80 24.91 30.22
N LEU A 35 -9.54 24.52 30.37
CA LEU A 35 -8.93 24.30 31.68
C LEU A 35 -8.89 25.59 32.51
N ASN A 36 -8.58 26.73 31.88
CA ASN A 36 -8.60 28.02 32.55
C ASN A 36 -10.02 28.46 32.89
N LEU A 37 -10.96 28.34 31.95
CA LEU A 37 -12.36 28.72 32.17
C LEU A 37 -13.01 27.87 33.26
N ASN A 38 -12.68 26.59 33.34
CA ASN A 38 -13.18 25.66 34.35
C ASN A 38 -12.82 26.06 35.80
N GLN A 39 -11.78 26.88 35.99
CA GLN A 39 -11.42 27.39 37.31
C GLN A 39 -12.37 28.49 37.80
N THR A 40 -13.04 29.19 36.87
CA THR A 40 -13.92 30.33 37.16
C THR A 40 -15.39 30.03 36.90
N ASP A 41 -15.70 29.28 35.85
CA ASP A 41 -17.05 28.96 35.39
C ASP A 41 -17.07 27.56 34.75
N HIS A 42 -17.45 26.57 35.56
CA HIS A 42 -17.51 25.16 35.14
C HIS A 42 -18.60 24.91 34.10
N ASP A 43 -19.77 25.54 34.27
CA ASP A 43 -20.94 25.25 33.44
C ASP A 43 -20.74 25.77 32.02
N GLU A 44 -20.18 26.97 31.87
CA GLU A 44 -19.84 27.51 30.54
C GLU A 44 -18.71 26.71 29.88
N ALA A 45 -17.69 26.28 30.64
CA ALA A 45 -16.65 25.40 30.11
C ALA A 45 -17.22 24.07 29.59
N MET A 46 -18.13 23.45 30.35
CA MET A 46 -18.79 22.21 29.93
C MET A 46 -19.68 22.41 28.71
N LYS A 47 -20.36 23.55 28.59
CA LYS A 47 -21.18 23.90 27.42
C LYS A 47 -20.32 24.03 26.16
N ILE A 48 -19.22 24.79 26.22
CA ILE A 48 -18.29 24.94 25.10
C ILE A 48 -17.69 23.60 24.70
N LEU A 49 -17.26 22.79 25.68
CA LEU A 49 -16.74 21.44 25.41
C LEU A 49 -17.76 20.57 24.68
N ASN A 50 -19.02 20.58 25.12
CA ASN A 50 -20.07 19.78 24.50
C ASN A 50 -20.37 20.26 23.06
N THR A 51 -20.37 21.56 22.82
CA THR A 51 -20.53 22.13 21.46
C THR A 51 -19.38 21.70 20.55
N GLU A 52 -18.13 21.90 20.97
CA GLU A 52 -16.95 21.57 20.17
C GLU A 52 -16.80 20.06 19.92
N ARG A 53 -17.30 19.23 20.85
CA ARG A 53 -17.40 17.77 20.65
C ARG A 53 -18.38 17.40 19.54
N GLN A 54 -19.46 18.15 19.37
CA GLN A 54 -20.47 17.90 18.34
C GLN A 54 -20.14 18.57 17.00
N THR A 55 -19.27 19.59 17.00
CA THR A 55 -18.85 20.32 15.79
C THR A 55 -17.45 19.89 15.35
N THR A 56 -16.40 20.52 15.89
CA THR A 56 -15.01 20.37 15.46
C THR A 56 -14.51 18.92 15.55
N LEU A 57 -14.83 18.20 16.63
CA LEU A 57 -14.42 16.80 16.76
C LEU A 57 -15.16 15.91 15.75
N SER A 58 -16.45 16.15 15.54
CA SER A 58 -17.27 15.40 14.59
C SER A 58 -16.78 15.61 13.16
N GLU A 59 -16.44 16.84 12.80
CA GLU A 59 -15.82 17.20 11.52
C GLU A 59 -14.47 16.50 11.34
N LEU A 60 -13.61 16.52 12.36
CA LEU A 60 -12.31 15.85 12.31
C LEU A 60 -12.46 14.34 12.08
N ILE A 61 -13.39 13.69 12.80
CA ILE A 61 -13.72 12.27 12.62
C ILE A 61 -14.20 12.02 11.19
N HIS A 62 -15.08 12.87 10.66
CA HIS A 62 -15.57 12.74 9.30
C HIS A 62 -14.45 12.84 8.26
N LEU A 63 -13.53 13.81 8.42
CA LEU A 63 -12.35 13.95 7.57
C LEU A 63 -11.45 12.70 7.64
N PHE A 64 -11.26 12.10 8.82
CA PHE A 64 -10.52 10.84 8.96
C PHE A 64 -11.17 9.71 8.17
N HIS A 65 -12.49 9.54 8.29
CA HIS A 65 -13.20 8.52 7.54
C HIS A 65 -13.06 8.73 6.03
N LEU A 66 -13.28 9.94 5.53
CA LEU A 66 -13.12 10.26 4.11
C LEU A 66 -11.70 9.97 3.62
N THR A 67 -10.69 10.37 4.39
CA THR A 67 -9.28 10.19 4.01
C THR A 67 -8.91 8.72 3.98
N LYS A 68 -9.39 7.93 4.95
CA LYS A 68 -9.20 6.48 4.97
C LYS A 68 -9.83 5.81 3.75
N GLU A 69 -11.07 6.13 3.42
CA GLU A 69 -11.75 5.58 2.25
C GLU A 69 -11.03 5.96 0.94
N ARG A 70 -10.52 7.20 0.84
CA ARG A 70 -9.69 7.62 -0.30
C ARG A 70 -8.37 6.85 -0.37
N ALA A 71 -7.67 6.68 0.74
CA ALA A 71 -6.43 5.90 0.79
C ALA A 71 -6.66 4.45 0.30
N LEU A 72 -7.75 3.83 0.75
CA LEU A 72 -8.10 2.46 0.38
C LEU A 72 -8.53 2.35 -1.09
N SER A 73 -9.28 3.32 -1.59
CA SER A 73 -9.75 3.33 -2.99
C SER A 73 -8.68 3.76 -4.00
N SER A 74 -7.62 4.43 -3.55
CA SER A 74 -6.43 4.74 -4.36
C SER A 74 -5.67 3.48 -4.78
N ILE A 75 -5.80 2.38 -4.04
CA ILE A 75 -5.26 1.07 -4.43
C ILE A 75 -6.11 0.51 -5.59
N ARG A 76 -5.74 0.86 -6.83
CA ARG A 76 -6.34 0.30 -8.03
C ARG A 76 -5.53 -0.92 -8.47
N PRO A 77 -6.06 -2.15 -8.30
CA PRO A 77 -5.32 -3.34 -8.73
C PRO A 77 -5.18 -3.34 -10.25
N ILE A 78 -3.98 -3.65 -10.71
CA ILE A 78 -3.65 -3.79 -12.14
C ILE A 78 -3.84 -5.26 -12.51
N ILE A 79 -4.59 -5.52 -13.58
CA ILE A 79 -4.75 -6.87 -14.12
C ILE A 79 -3.86 -6.99 -15.36
N LEU A 80 -2.80 -7.81 -15.27
CA LEU A 80 -1.93 -8.13 -16.38
C LEU A 80 -2.42 -9.41 -17.07
N PHE A 81 -2.73 -9.34 -18.35
CA PHE A 81 -3.04 -10.51 -19.17
C PHE A 81 -1.78 -11.01 -19.85
N VAL A 82 -1.43 -12.26 -19.60
CA VAL A 82 -0.32 -12.95 -20.26
C VAL A 82 -0.89 -14.06 -21.13
N GLU A 83 -0.71 -13.92 -22.43
CA GLU A 83 -0.98 -15.00 -23.38
C GLU A 83 0.13 -16.04 -23.32
N ARG A 84 -0.23 -17.31 -23.31
CA ARG A 84 0.71 -18.43 -23.37
C ARG A 84 0.67 -19.13 -24.70
N THR A 85 1.74 -19.88 -24.96
CA THR A 85 1.79 -20.87 -26.05
C THR A 85 0.57 -21.79 -25.99
N GLY A 86 -0.16 -21.86 -27.11
CA GLY A 86 -1.43 -22.61 -27.21
C GLY A 86 -2.70 -21.79 -26.96
N GLY A 87 -2.62 -20.44 -26.89
CA GLY A 87 -3.79 -19.56 -26.82
C GLY A 87 -4.47 -19.48 -25.44
N LYS A 88 -3.86 -20.08 -24.41
CA LYS A 88 -4.34 -19.95 -23.02
C LYS A 88 -3.94 -18.57 -22.48
N VAL A 89 -4.91 -17.77 -22.07
CA VAL A 89 -4.67 -16.47 -21.43
C VAL A 89 -4.73 -16.62 -19.92
N THR A 90 -3.75 -16.08 -19.21
CA THR A 90 -3.74 -16.02 -17.74
C THR A 90 -3.74 -14.58 -17.27
N ALA A 91 -4.54 -14.27 -16.25
CA ALA A 91 -4.64 -12.94 -15.65
C ALA A 91 -3.90 -12.92 -14.30
N LEU A 92 -3.02 -11.93 -14.12
CA LEU A 92 -2.31 -11.65 -12.88
C LEU A 92 -2.85 -10.36 -12.27
N ARG A 93 -3.33 -10.42 -11.02
CA ARG A 93 -3.75 -9.24 -10.27
C ARG A 93 -2.57 -8.73 -9.45
N LEU A 94 -2.15 -7.49 -9.71
CA LEU A 94 -1.06 -6.79 -9.06
C LEU A 94 -1.62 -5.60 -8.28
N ASP A 95 -1.01 -5.28 -7.15
CA ASP A 95 -1.42 -4.11 -6.37
C ASP A 95 -0.78 -2.81 -6.91
N ASN A 96 0.47 -2.89 -7.41
CA ASN A 96 1.18 -1.76 -8.01
C ASN A 96 2.26 -2.25 -9.01
N ILE A 97 2.62 -1.41 -9.99
CA ILE A 97 3.79 -1.56 -10.86
C ILE A 97 4.74 -0.42 -10.52
N ASN A 98 5.89 -0.75 -9.92
CA ASN A 98 6.84 0.28 -9.49
C ASN A 98 7.62 0.88 -10.67
N ASP A 99 8.26 0.04 -11.50
CA ASP A 99 9.08 0.51 -12.62
C ASP A 99 9.34 -0.62 -13.65
N ILE A 100 9.79 -0.24 -14.85
CA ILE A 100 10.32 -1.16 -15.87
C ILE A 100 11.84 -1.08 -15.84
N VAL A 101 12.48 -2.11 -15.30
CA VAL A 101 13.93 -2.13 -15.08
C VAL A 101 14.63 -3.05 -16.08
N THR A 102 15.74 -2.59 -16.65
CA THR A 102 16.66 -3.43 -17.44
C THR A 102 17.81 -3.88 -16.56
N PHE A 103 18.04 -5.19 -16.49
CA PHE A 103 19.09 -5.78 -15.65
C PHE A 103 20.11 -6.56 -16.49
N ASN A 104 21.33 -6.67 -15.97
CA ASN A 104 22.36 -7.51 -16.58
C ASN A 104 22.15 -8.98 -16.16
N LYS A 105 22.37 -9.93 -17.08
CA LYS A 105 22.30 -11.36 -16.76
C LYS A 105 23.22 -11.79 -15.61
N LYS A 106 24.29 -11.05 -15.31
CA LYS A 106 25.22 -11.34 -14.20
C LYS A 106 24.59 -11.21 -12.81
N VAL A 107 23.56 -10.38 -12.63
CA VAL A 107 22.87 -10.19 -11.34
C VAL A 107 21.74 -11.20 -11.12
N PHE A 108 21.50 -12.07 -12.11
CA PHE A 108 20.51 -13.13 -12.04
C PHE A 108 21.08 -14.38 -11.35
N CYS A 109 20.40 -14.84 -10.30
CA CYS A 109 20.65 -16.11 -9.65
C CYS A 109 19.43 -17.01 -9.83
N ARG A 110 19.62 -18.18 -10.45
CA ARG A 110 18.56 -19.17 -10.60
C ARG A 110 18.18 -19.76 -9.23
N ASP A 111 16.90 -20.06 -9.05
CA ASP A 111 16.46 -20.81 -7.87
C ASP A 111 16.72 -22.32 -8.07
N ASP A 112 17.88 -22.79 -7.64
CA ASP A 112 18.29 -24.19 -7.67
C ASP A 112 17.89 -24.96 -6.39
N SER A 113 17.08 -24.34 -5.52
CA SER A 113 16.58 -24.96 -4.29
C SER A 113 15.77 -26.22 -4.61
N ALA A 114 16.17 -27.36 -4.04
CA ALA A 114 15.50 -28.65 -4.24
C ALA A 114 14.03 -28.64 -3.77
N ASP A 115 13.70 -27.80 -2.78
CA ASP A 115 12.36 -27.61 -2.20
C ASP A 115 11.91 -26.14 -2.33
N GLY A 116 11.83 -25.63 -3.55
CA GLY A 116 11.20 -24.32 -3.79
C GLY A 116 9.73 -24.33 -3.34
N ILE A 117 9.34 -23.37 -2.49
CA ILE A 117 8.01 -23.26 -1.82
C ILE A 117 6.83 -23.32 -2.81
N MET A 118 7.06 -23.07 -4.11
CA MET A 118 6.04 -23.06 -5.17
C MET A 118 6.17 -24.18 -6.21
N ARG A 119 7.15 -25.11 -6.14
CA ARG A 119 7.29 -26.17 -7.17
C ARG A 119 6.17 -27.22 -7.16
N SER A 120 5.41 -27.31 -6.06
CA SER A 120 4.43 -28.38 -5.84
C SER A 120 3.00 -28.05 -6.27
N LYS A 121 2.69 -26.81 -6.70
CA LYS A 121 1.32 -26.41 -7.04
C LYS A 121 1.27 -25.48 -8.26
N ASN A 122 0.74 -26.03 -9.36
CA ASN A 122 0.40 -25.40 -10.64
C ASN A 122 1.56 -25.05 -11.59
N ASP A 123 1.53 -25.65 -12.78
CA ASP A 123 2.36 -25.34 -13.95
C ASP A 123 2.11 -23.94 -14.55
N ASP A 124 1.26 -23.13 -13.91
CA ASP A 124 0.87 -21.84 -14.42
C ASP A 124 1.97 -20.78 -14.20
N PHE A 125 2.72 -20.86 -13.10
CA PHE A 125 3.78 -19.90 -12.81
C PHE A 125 4.96 -20.57 -12.14
N VAL A 126 6.16 -20.31 -12.66
CA VAL A 126 7.40 -20.84 -12.10
C VAL A 126 8.27 -19.68 -11.66
N VAL A 127 8.78 -19.74 -10.43
CA VAL A 127 9.84 -18.82 -10.01
C VAL A 127 11.11 -19.21 -10.76
N GLU A 128 11.58 -18.34 -11.66
CA GLU A 128 12.79 -18.58 -12.45
C GLU A 128 14.05 -18.33 -11.62
N GLY A 129 13.97 -17.38 -10.69
CA GLY A 129 15.08 -17.03 -9.81
C GLY A 129 14.92 -15.66 -9.17
N PHE A 130 16.05 -15.09 -8.77
CA PHE A 130 16.13 -13.81 -8.07
C PHE A 130 17.15 -12.90 -8.73
N LEU A 131 16.85 -11.61 -8.79
CA LEU A 131 17.82 -10.56 -9.12
C LEU A 131 18.39 -10.00 -7.82
N ARG A 132 19.72 -9.94 -7.73
CA ARG A 132 20.44 -9.36 -6.60
C ARG A 132 21.39 -8.30 -7.13
N ASP A 133 21.04 -7.03 -6.95
CA ASP A 133 21.93 -5.92 -7.28
C ASP A 133 22.36 -5.20 -5.99
N GLY A 134 23.64 -5.35 -5.65
CA GLY A 134 24.23 -4.72 -4.46
C GLY A 134 23.50 -5.05 -3.14
N ASN A 135 23.12 -3.99 -2.43
CA ASN A 135 22.58 -4.04 -1.06
C ASN A 135 21.05 -3.84 -1.01
N GLU A 136 20.38 -3.83 -2.17
CA GLU A 136 18.93 -3.73 -2.25
C GLU A 136 18.24 -5.08 -2.00
N ALA A 137 16.94 -5.03 -1.68
CA ALA A 137 16.16 -6.24 -1.50
C ALA A 137 16.12 -7.04 -2.83
N PRO A 138 16.25 -8.38 -2.78
CA PRO A 138 16.24 -9.20 -3.98
C PRO A 138 14.87 -9.17 -4.66
N LEU A 139 14.85 -9.02 -5.98
CA LEU A 139 13.63 -9.08 -6.78
C LEU A 139 13.39 -10.53 -7.22
N MET A 140 12.18 -11.05 -7.01
CA MET A 140 11.81 -12.39 -7.47
C MET A 140 11.31 -12.33 -8.92
N LEU A 141 11.83 -13.21 -9.77
CA LEU A 141 11.41 -13.32 -11.16
C LEU A 141 10.43 -14.47 -11.34
N ILE A 142 9.24 -14.12 -11.85
CA ILE A 142 8.19 -15.09 -12.16
C ILE A 142 8.15 -15.28 -13.67
N ASN A 143 8.40 -16.51 -14.12
CA ASN A 143 8.22 -16.89 -15.51
C ASN A 143 6.72 -17.12 -15.78
N CYS A 144 6.15 -16.24 -16.61
CA CYS A 144 4.74 -16.25 -16.97
C CYS A 144 4.45 -17.09 -18.23
N GLN A 145 5.50 -17.57 -18.91
CA GLN A 145 5.45 -18.48 -20.06
C GLN A 145 6.47 -19.62 -19.84
N PRO A 146 6.28 -20.49 -18.84
CA PRO A 146 7.19 -21.61 -18.63
C PRO A 146 7.19 -22.51 -19.88
N GLU A 147 8.37 -22.90 -20.34
CA GLU A 147 8.48 -23.89 -21.41
C GLU A 147 7.83 -25.20 -20.92
N SER A 148 6.84 -25.70 -21.67
CA SER A 148 6.33 -27.05 -21.44
C SER A 148 7.52 -27.99 -21.58
N LYS A 149 7.91 -28.68 -20.50
CA LYS A 149 8.95 -29.71 -20.55
C LYS A 149 8.62 -30.68 -21.67
N SER A 150 9.29 -30.57 -22.81
CA SER A 150 9.26 -31.60 -23.84
C SER A 150 9.90 -32.83 -23.24
N GLU A 151 9.12 -33.91 -23.08
CA GLU A 151 9.63 -35.24 -22.75
C GLU A 151 10.77 -35.58 -23.72
N SER A 152 11.98 -35.44 -23.22
CA SER A 152 13.21 -35.86 -23.88
C SER A 152 13.78 -37.00 -23.04
N ASN A 153 13.20 -38.19 -23.20
CA ASN A 153 13.86 -39.46 -22.94
C ASN A 153 13.67 -40.29 -24.21
N GLN A 154 14.63 -40.18 -25.13
CA GLN A 154 15.76 -41.08 -25.27
C GLN A 154 15.41 -42.30 -26.13
N VAL A 155 15.95 -42.22 -27.33
CA VAL A 155 16.22 -43.27 -28.30
C VAL A 155 16.85 -44.49 -27.60
N ALA A 156 16.24 -45.66 -27.78
CA ALA A 156 16.91 -46.95 -27.86
C ALA A 156 16.05 -47.88 -28.72
#